data_AF-A0A091BEC5-F1
#
_entry.id   AF-A0A091BEC5-F1
#
_cell.length_a   1.000
_cell.length_b   1.000
_cell.length_c   1.000
_cell.angle_alpha   90.00
_cell.angle_beta   90.00
_cell.angle_gamma   90.00
#
_symmetry.space_group_name_H-M   'P 1'
#
loop_
_entity.id
_entity.type
_entity.pdbx_description
1 polymer ?
#
loop_
_entity_poly.entity_id
_entity_poly.type
_entity_poly.pdbx_seq_one_letter_code
_entity_poly.pdbx_strand_id
1 'polypeptide(L)'
;MSAVIYEVNLQVRPDLAAAYLAWLHGHVAEILALPGFEAATIARDREATDDGWLQLCCHYRLRDADALETYLREHAPRLRADGITRFGDGFRARRRILDLLG
;
A
#
# COMPACT_ATOMS: atom_id res chain seq x y z
N MET A 1 -14.75 -16.59 -8.52
CA MET A 1 -13.78 -15.49 -8.42
C MET A 1 -12.91 -15.76 -7.22
N SER A 2 -11.59 -15.78 -7.38
CA SER A 2 -10.63 -15.95 -6.29
C SER A 2 -10.37 -14.61 -5.61
N ALA A 3 -10.19 -14.65 -4.29
CA ALA A 3 -9.72 -13.48 -3.55
C ALA A 3 -8.29 -13.13 -4.00
N VAL A 4 -7.97 -11.84 -3.94
CA VAL A 4 -6.65 -11.33 -4.34
C VAL A 4 -6.02 -10.53 -3.22
N ILE A 5 -4.70 -10.57 -3.14
CA ILE A 5 -3.91 -9.62 -2.34
C ILE A 5 -3.29 -8.61 -3.29
N TYR A 6 -3.64 -7.33 -3.10
CA TYR A 6 -2.88 -6.23 -3.64
C TYR A 6 -1.80 -5.84 -2.62
N GLU A 7 -0.54 -6.06 -2.99
CA GLU A 7 0.60 -5.77 -2.14
C GLU A 7 1.28 -4.47 -2.57
N VAL A 8 1.68 -3.66 -1.60
CA VAL A 8 2.49 -2.47 -1.80
C VAL A 8 3.72 -2.52 -0.89
N ASN A 9 4.90 -2.70 -1.48
CA ASN A 9 6.18 -2.53 -0.79
C ASN A 9 6.56 -1.06 -0.87
N LEU A 10 6.98 -0.49 0.24
CA LEU A 10 7.30 0.91 0.40
C LEU A 10 8.72 1.04 0.97
N GLN A 11 9.50 1.93 0.36
CA GLN A 11 10.79 2.36 0.90
C GLN A 11 10.65 3.84 1.21
N VAL A 12 10.97 4.26 2.43
CA VAL A 12 10.82 5.66 2.87
C VAL A 12 12.13 6.16 3.43
N ARG A 13 12.55 7.36 3.04
CA ARG A 13 13.75 7.98 3.60
C ARG A 13 13.63 8.14 5.13
N PRO A 14 14.73 7.96 5.87
CA PRO A 14 14.70 8.02 7.33
C PRO A 14 14.20 9.36 7.90
N ASP A 15 14.46 10.49 7.24
CA ASP A 15 13.98 11.81 7.65
C ASP A 15 12.46 11.99 7.53
N LEU A 16 11.79 11.15 6.74
CA LEU A 16 10.33 11.18 6.52
C LEU A 16 9.59 10.04 7.21
N ALA A 17 10.28 9.05 7.76
CA ALA A 17 9.71 7.79 8.25
C ALA A 17 8.54 7.98 9.22
N ALA A 18 8.69 8.86 10.21
CA ALA A 18 7.64 9.10 11.21
C ALA A 18 6.39 9.77 10.61
N ALA A 19 6.58 10.81 9.80
CA ALA A 19 5.48 11.52 9.14
C ALA A 19 4.76 10.63 8.12
N TYR A 20 5.52 9.83 7.37
CA TYR A 20 4.98 8.88 6.41
C TYR A 20 4.14 7.81 7.09
N LEU A 21 4.63 7.20 8.18
CA LEU A 21 3.89 6.15 8.89
C LEU A 21 2.59 6.70 9.50
N ALA A 22 2.62 7.91 10.06
CA ALA A 22 1.42 8.57 10.60
C ALA A 22 0.37 8.80 9.51
N TRP A 23 0.78 9.28 8.32
CA TRP A 23 -0.12 9.44 7.17
C TRP A 23 -0.60 8.08 6.62
N LEU A 24 0.29 7.08 6.56
CA LEU A 24 0.00 5.78 5.97
C LEU A 24 -1.17 5.09 6.67
N HIS A 25 -1.30 5.23 7.99
CA HIS A 25 -2.44 4.68 8.73
C HIS A 25 -3.79 5.25 8.24
N GLY A 26 -3.87 6.57 8.01
CA GLY A 26 -5.06 7.21 7.45
C GLY A 26 -5.30 6.82 5.99
N HIS A 27 -4.23 6.76 5.20
CA HIS A 27 -4.29 6.33 3.80
C HIS A 27 -4.82 4.89 3.65
N VAL A 28 -4.33 3.96 4.47
CA VAL A 28 -4.78 2.57 4.49
C VAL A 28 -6.25 2.47 4.92
N ALA A 29 -6.66 3.27 5.90
CA ALA A 29 -8.06 3.33 6.33
C ALA A 29 -9.00 3.85 5.21
N GLU A 30 -8.58 4.88 4.46
CA GLU A 30 -9.35 5.37 3.30
C GLU A 30 -9.50 4.29 2.23
N ILE A 31 -8.43 3.53 1.94
CA ILE A 31 -8.48 2.41 0.98
C ILE A 31 -9.41 1.30 1.50
N LEU A 32 -9.29 0.92 2.77
CA LEU A 32 -10.10 -0.15 3.37
C LEU A 32 -11.60 0.17 3.37
N ALA A 33 -11.97 1.45 3.35
CA ALA A 33 -13.37 1.89 3.23
C ALA A 33 -13.95 1.75 1.81
N LEU A 34 -13.13 1.46 0.80
CA LEU A 34 -13.58 1.31 -0.58
C LEU A 34 -14.28 -0.04 -0.81
N PRO A 35 -15.27 -0.12 -1.72
CA PRO A 35 -15.95 -1.36 -2.02
C PRO A 35 -15.00 -2.49 -2.43
N GLY A 36 -15.17 -3.66 -1.79
CA GLY A 36 -14.44 -4.88 -2.13
C GLY A 36 -13.12 -5.07 -1.38
N PHE A 37 -12.65 -4.08 -0.59
CA PHE A 37 -11.56 -4.28 0.37
C PHE A 37 -12.10 -4.93 1.65
N GLU A 38 -11.47 -6.02 2.08
CA GLU A 38 -11.92 -6.82 3.22
C GLU A 38 -11.03 -6.65 4.45
N ALA A 39 -9.72 -6.50 4.22
CA ALA A 39 -8.73 -6.33 5.27
C ALA A 39 -7.48 -5.63 4.74
N ALA A 40 -6.75 -4.98 5.64
CA ALA A 40 -5.42 -4.43 5.34
C ALA A 40 -4.45 -4.68 6.50
N THR A 41 -3.18 -4.89 6.17
CA THR A 41 -2.08 -4.96 7.14
C THR A 41 -0.97 -4.01 6.71
N ILE A 42 -0.23 -3.51 7.71
CA ILE A 42 1.01 -2.76 7.51
C ILE A 42 2.07 -3.50 8.33
N ALA A 43 3.11 -3.97 7.66
CA ALA A 43 4.23 -4.67 8.26
C ALA A 43 5.53 -3.94 7.96
N ARG A 44 6.49 -4.05 8.87
CA ARG A 44 7.88 -3.64 8.62
C ARG A 44 8.67 -4.85 8.16
N ASP A 45 9.50 -4.68 7.14
CA ASP A 45 10.47 -5.69 6.77
C ASP A 45 11.61 -5.70 7.80
N ARG A 46 11.77 -6.81 8.51
CA ARG A 46 12.81 -7.01 9.54
C ARG A 46 14.17 -7.30 8.91
N GLU A 47 14.19 -7.90 7.73
CA GLU A 47 15.39 -8.41 7.06
C GLU A 47 15.87 -7.49 5.94
N ALA A 48 15.20 -6.35 5.76
CA ALA A 48 15.63 -5.27 4.90
C ALA A 48 17.12 -4.95 5.08
N THR A 49 17.83 -4.82 3.96
CA THR A 49 19.22 -4.38 3.94
C THR A 49 19.37 -3.03 4.63
N ASP A 50 20.45 -2.84 5.39
CA ASP A 50 20.74 -1.60 6.12
C ASP A 50 21.23 -0.49 5.16
N ASP A 51 20.32 0.01 4.34
CA ASP A 51 20.50 1.21 3.51
C ASP A 51 19.98 2.47 4.21
N GLY A 52 19.54 2.34 5.46
CA GLY A 52 18.95 3.40 6.28
C GLY A 52 17.50 3.76 5.94
N TRP A 53 16.90 3.17 4.91
CA TRP A 53 15.50 3.45 4.55
C TRP A 53 14.54 2.57 5.34
N LEU A 54 13.39 3.14 5.71
CA LEU A 54 12.30 2.38 6.31
C LEU A 54 11.62 1.54 5.22
N GLN A 55 11.72 0.22 5.33
CA GLN A 55 11.03 -0.73 4.46
C GLN A 55 9.72 -1.21 5.09
N LEU A 56 8.61 -0.99 4.40
CA LEU A 56 7.28 -1.43 4.82
C LEU A 56 6.62 -2.27 3.72
N CYS A 57 5.71 -3.15 4.11
CA CYS A 57 4.84 -3.89 3.22
C CYS A 57 3.39 -3.70 3.67
N CYS A 58 2.52 -3.31 2.74
CA CYS A 58 1.08 -3.30 2.95
C CYS A 58 0.44 -4.42 2.14
N HIS A 59 -0.38 -5.23 2.79
CA HIS A 59 -1.28 -6.15 2.10
C HIS A 59 -2.70 -5.63 2.20
N TYR A 60 -3.38 -5.58 1.07
CA TYR A 60 -4.81 -5.33 0.98
C TYR A 60 -5.46 -6.59 0.43
N ARG A 61 -6.33 -7.21 1.22
CA ARG A 61 -7.14 -8.34 0.77
C ARG A 61 -8.42 -7.81 0.14
N LEU A 62 -8.69 -8.26 -1.07
CA LEU A 62 -9.91 -7.92 -1.79
C LEU A 62 -10.74 -9.17 -2.07
N ARG A 63 -12.06 -8.97 -2.13
CA ARG A 63 -13.06 -9.99 -2.41
C ARG A 63 -12.79 -10.72 -3.74
N ASP A 64 -12.43 -9.96 -4.78
CA ASP A 64 -12.24 -10.46 -6.13
C ASP A 64 -11.36 -9.51 -6.97
N ALA A 65 -10.98 -9.97 -8.17
CA ALA A 65 -10.18 -9.20 -9.13
C ALA A 65 -10.92 -7.97 -9.69
N ASP A 66 -12.24 -8.04 -9.85
CA ASP A 66 -13.05 -6.94 -10.40
C ASP A 66 -13.08 -5.72 -9.44
N ALA A 67 -13.14 -5.98 -8.13
CA ALA A 67 -12.97 -4.95 -7.10
C ALA A 67 -11.60 -4.27 -7.20
N LEU A 68 -10.54 -5.05 -7.45
CA LEU A 68 -9.19 -4.51 -7.63
C LEU A 68 -9.09 -3.67 -8.91
N GLU A 69 -9.67 -4.13 -10.02
CA GLU A 69 -9.69 -3.38 -11.28
C GLU A 69 -10.39 -2.03 -11.11
N THR A 70 -11.56 -2.04 -10.45
CA THR A 70 -12.31 -0.82 -10.13
C THR A 70 -11.46 0.14 -9.30
N TYR A 71 -10.80 -0.36 -8.25
CA TYR A 71 -9.88 0.45 -7.46
C TYR A 71 -8.74 1.04 -8.29
N LEU A 72 -8.08 0.23 -9.12
CA LEU A 72 -6.95 0.66 -9.95
C LEU A 72 -7.35 1.74 -10.95
N ARG A 73 -8.55 1.64 -11.52
CA ARG A 73 -9.08 2.60 -12.50
C ARG A 73 -9.59 3.89 -11.86
N GLU A 74 -10.37 3.79 -10.79
CA GLU A 74 -11.14 4.93 -10.27
C GLU A 74 -10.49 5.65 -9.09
N HIS A 75 -9.77 4.93 -8.24
CA HIS A 75 -9.33 5.44 -6.94
C HIS A 75 -7.81 5.56 -6.83
N ALA A 76 -7.08 4.58 -7.36
CA ALA A 76 -5.63 4.52 -7.24
C ALA A 76 -4.90 5.76 -7.78
N PRO A 77 -5.29 6.41 -8.91
CA PRO A 77 -4.61 7.62 -9.38
C PRO A 77 -4.63 8.75 -8.34
N ARG A 78 -5.81 9.08 -7.79
CA ARG A 78 -5.98 10.13 -6.78
C ARG A 78 -5.22 9.81 -5.49
N LEU A 79 -5.38 8.58 -4.99
CA LEU A 79 -4.77 8.15 -3.72
C LEU A 79 -3.24 8.13 -3.80
N ARG A 80 -2.67 7.69 -4.94
CA ARG A 80 -1.22 7.74 -5.16
C ARG A 80 -0.71 9.17 -5.29
N ALA A 81 -1.48 10.05 -5.95
CA ALA A 81 -1.12 11.46 -6.10
C ALA A 81 -1.05 12.20 -4.77
N ASP A 82 -1.91 11.88 -3.78
CA ASP A 82 -1.81 12.46 -2.43
C ASP A 82 -0.47 12.11 -1.75
N GLY A 83 -0.04 10.85 -1.83
CA GLY A 83 1.28 10.43 -1.31
C GLY A 83 2.43 11.14 -2.02
N ILE A 84 2.39 11.24 -3.36
CA ILE A 84 3.41 11.95 -4.14
C ILE A 84 3.43 13.45 -3.79
N THR A 85 2.28 14.07 -3.63
CA THR A 85 2.18 15.49 -3.27
C THR A 85 2.81 15.78 -1.90
N ARG A 86 2.65 14.84 -0.95
CA ARG A 86 3.18 15.00 0.43
C ARG A 86 4.66 14.68 0.55
N PHE A 87 5.14 13.65 -0.14
CA PHE A 87 6.45 13.07 0.12
C PHE A 87 7.40 13.09 -1.08
N GLY A 88 6.92 13.45 -2.28
CA GLY A 88 7.75 13.60 -3.48
C GLY A 88 8.58 12.35 -3.79
N ASP A 89 9.89 12.55 -3.97
CA ASP A 89 10.90 11.51 -4.18
C ASP A 89 11.38 10.84 -2.88
N GLY A 90 10.80 11.23 -1.74
CA GLY A 90 11.16 10.74 -0.42
C GLY A 90 10.65 9.35 -0.07
N PHE A 91 9.89 8.74 -0.98
CA PHE A 91 9.51 7.34 -0.90
C PHE A 91 9.49 6.66 -2.28
N ARG A 92 9.52 5.34 -2.28
CA ARG A 92 9.37 4.48 -3.47
C ARG A 92 8.31 3.43 -3.18
N ALA A 93 7.54 3.06 -4.19
CA ALA A 93 6.49 2.06 -4.05
C ALA A 93 6.54 1.02 -5.18
N ARG A 94 6.61 -0.26 -4.82
CA ARG A 94 6.48 -1.39 -5.75
C ARG A 94 5.20 -2.16 -5.45
N ARG A 95 4.44 -2.48 -6.49
CA ARG A 95 3.11 -3.11 -6.35
C ARG A 95 3.10 -4.50 -6.95
N ARG A 96 2.39 -5.42 -6.32
CA ARG A 96 2.13 -6.77 -6.83
C ARG A 96 0.67 -7.11 -6.64
N ILE A 97 0.17 -7.98 -7.51
CA ILE A 97 -1.15 -8.62 -7.37
C ILE A 97 -0.85 -10.09 -7.18
N LEU A 98 -1.38 -10.66 -6.09
CA LEU A 98 -1.16 -12.05 -5.71
C LEU A 98 -2.50 -12.75 -5.68
N ASP A 99 -2.62 -13.88 -6.37
CA ASP A 99 -3.77 -14.76 -6.24
C ASP A 99 -3.66 -15.57 -4.95
N LEU A 100 -4.74 -15.59 -4.18
CA LEU A 100 -4.83 -16.48 -3.02
C LEU A 100 -5.16 -17.89 -3.51
N LEU A 101 -4.18 -18.78 -3.40
CA LEU A 101 -4.36 -20.21 -3.60
C LEU A 101 -4.77 -20.83 -2.27
N GLY A 102 -5.93 -21.49 -2.25
CA GLY A 102 -6.42 -22.26 -1.11
C GLY A 102 -5.67 -23.57 -0.92
#